data_AF-A0A7C2ZEB4-F1
#
_entry.id   AF-A0A7C2ZEB4-F1
#
_cell.length_a   1.000
_cell.length_b   1.000
_cell.length_c   1.000
_cell.angle_alpha   90.00
_cell.angle_beta   90.00
_cell.angle_gamma   90.00
#
_symmetry.space_group_name_H-M   'P 1'
#
loop_
_entity.id
_entity.type
_entity.pdbx_description
1 polymer ?
#
loop_
_entity_poly.entity_id
_entity_poly.type
_entity_poly.pdbx_seq_one_letter_code
_entity_poly.pdbx_strand_id
1 'polypeptide(L)'
;MESLERFRQTQRLIEDFTEQTLAALPGDLARLLHVASLRDLSSGRYKHAGLSVRYGDEAVQQALAFCHEQLFLRILEMPLEQLERELRRYLASVAEDFEEVAKWWQTQEPFCAAVPDGMPDYLRELFASNLRVLLRVLTAERTTGPPTA
;
A
#
# COMPACT_ATOMS: atom_id res chain seq x y z
N MET A 1 -16.22 -13.83 28.05
CA MET A 1 -15.91 -12.40 28.31
C MET A 1 -14.63 -11.99 27.61
N GLU A 2 -13.53 -12.77 27.69
CA GLU A 2 -12.24 -12.48 27.02
C GLU A 2 -12.33 -12.21 25.50
N SER A 3 -13.19 -12.93 24.76
CA SER A 3 -13.33 -12.71 23.31
C SER A 3 -13.86 -11.32 22.93
N LEU A 4 -14.72 -10.74 23.76
CA LEU A 4 -15.30 -9.41 23.51
C LEU A 4 -14.29 -8.31 23.84
N GLU A 5 -13.48 -8.52 24.87
CA GLU A 5 -12.40 -7.60 25.26
C GLU A 5 -11.29 -7.57 24.22
N ARG A 6 -10.87 -8.75 23.73
CA ARG A 6 -9.90 -8.83 22.63
C ARG A 6 -10.44 -8.16 21.36
N PHE A 7 -11.70 -8.39 21.01
CA PHE A 7 -12.33 -7.71 19.86
C PHE A 7 -12.29 -6.18 20.00
N ARG A 8 -12.71 -5.65 21.16
CA ARG A 8 -12.67 -4.20 21.44
C ARG A 8 -11.25 -3.63 21.41
N GLN A 9 -10.27 -4.38 21.89
CA GLN A 9 -8.86 -3.99 21.85
C GLN A 9 -8.37 -3.90 20.41
N THR A 10 -8.64 -4.92 19.58
CA THR A 10 -8.28 -4.91 18.16
C THR A 10 -8.95 -3.76 17.42
N GLN A 11 -10.22 -3.48 17.70
CA GLN A 11 -10.93 -2.36 17.08
C GLN A 11 -10.26 -1.02 17.41
N ARG A 12 -9.94 -0.77 18.69
CA ARG A 12 -9.25 0.46 19.12
C ARG A 12 -7.85 0.58 18.51
N LEU A 13 -7.13 -0.52 18.36
CA LEU A 13 -5.82 -0.53 17.70
C LEU A 13 -5.95 -0.12 16.23
N ILE A 14 -6.91 -0.69 15.51
CA ILE A 14 -7.17 -0.34 14.11
C ILE A 14 -7.57 1.12 13.98
N GLU A 15 -8.43 1.63 14.88
CA GLU A 15 -8.83 3.04 14.94
C GLU A 15 -7.60 3.94 15.16
N ASP A 16 -6.78 3.66 16.18
CA ASP A 16 -5.56 4.41 16.45
C ASP A 16 -4.60 4.39 15.25
N PHE A 17 -4.36 3.23 14.64
CA PHE A 17 -3.49 3.11 13.47
C PHE A 17 -4.03 3.90 12.29
N THR A 18 -5.35 3.88 12.09
CA THR A 18 -6.01 4.59 11.00
C THR A 18 -5.90 6.09 11.21
N GLU A 19 -6.22 6.59 12.40
CA GLU A 19 -6.26 8.01 12.72
C GLU A 19 -4.86 8.63 12.87
N GLN A 20 -3.92 7.92 13.48
CA GLN A 20 -2.60 8.47 13.83
C GLN A 20 -1.55 8.22 12.75
N THR A 21 -1.74 7.20 11.90
CA THR A 21 -0.74 6.82 10.88
C THR A 21 -1.31 6.92 9.47
N LEU A 22 -2.40 6.21 9.17
CA LEU A 22 -2.90 6.14 7.79
C LEU A 22 -3.57 7.44 7.32
N ALA A 23 -4.18 8.21 8.23
CA ALA A 23 -4.84 9.47 7.90
C ALA A 23 -3.87 10.54 7.37
N ALA A 24 -2.60 10.47 7.75
CA ALA A 24 -1.55 11.37 7.26
C ALA A 24 -1.12 11.06 5.81
N LEU A 25 -1.44 9.88 5.28
CA LEU A 25 -1.01 9.43 3.96
C LEU A 25 -2.07 9.72 2.89
N PRO A 26 -1.68 10.27 1.72
CA PRO A 26 -2.62 10.67 0.69
C PRO A 26 -3.05 9.47 -0.17
N GLY A 27 -4.28 9.00 0.02
CA GLY A 27 -4.89 7.93 -0.78
C GLY A 27 -4.57 6.53 -0.27
N ASP A 28 -5.29 5.54 -0.79
CA ASP A 28 -5.19 4.16 -0.31
C ASP A 28 -3.95 3.43 -0.81
N LEU A 29 -3.39 3.82 -1.97
CA LEU A 29 -2.14 3.26 -2.48
C LEU A 29 -0.96 3.65 -1.58
N ALA A 30 -0.87 4.91 -1.17
CA ALA A 30 0.17 5.37 -0.24
C ALA A 30 0.05 4.65 1.11
N ARG A 31 -1.18 4.47 1.60
CA ARG A 31 -1.46 3.70 2.82
C ARG A 31 -1.05 2.24 2.66
N LEU A 32 -1.42 1.58 1.56
CA LEU A 32 -1.06 0.20 1.25
C LEU A 32 0.47 0.02 1.30
N LEU A 33 1.20 0.86 0.56
CA LEU A 33 2.66 0.80 0.49
C LEU A 33 3.32 1.05 1.86
N HIS A 34 2.73 1.92 2.68
CA HIS A 34 3.19 2.14 4.05
C HIS A 34 2.94 0.92 4.95
N VAL A 35 1.74 0.32 4.94
CA VAL A 35 1.51 -0.89 5.75
C VAL A 35 2.42 -2.02 5.29
N ALA A 36 2.65 -2.15 3.98
CA ALA A 36 3.59 -3.13 3.44
C ALA A 36 5.03 -2.92 3.93
N SER A 37 5.47 -1.66 4.11
CA SER A 37 6.83 -1.38 4.60
C SER A 37 7.02 -1.72 6.09
N LEU A 38 5.94 -1.85 6.86
CA LEU A 38 5.98 -2.32 8.24
C LEU A 38 6.15 -3.84 8.35
N ARG A 39 5.96 -4.59 7.23
CA ARG A 39 6.11 -6.05 7.18
C ARG A 39 7.57 -6.42 6.95
N ASP A 40 8.12 -7.23 7.85
CA ASP A 40 9.36 -7.94 7.61
C ASP A 40 9.13 -9.06 6.58
N LEU A 41 9.74 -8.93 5.38
CA LEU A 41 9.52 -9.87 4.28
C LEU A 41 10.06 -11.29 4.55
N SER A 42 10.97 -11.46 5.51
CA SER A 42 11.54 -12.77 5.84
C SER A 42 10.64 -13.59 6.77
N SER A 43 9.90 -12.92 7.66
CA SER A 43 9.07 -13.54 8.69
C SER A 43 7.57 -13.32 8.49
N GLY A 44 7.17 -12.40 7.62
CA GLY A 44 5.78 -11.95 7.44
C GLY A 44 5.24 -11.14 8.63
N ARG A 45 6.10 -10.80 9.61
CA ARG A 45 5.69 -10.09 10.82
C ARG A 45 5.70 -8.59 10.62
N TYR A 46 4.59 -7.95 10.98
CA TYR A 46 4.47 -6.51 11.05
C TYR A 46 5.09 -5.99 12.35
N LYS A 47 5.79 -4.86 12.24
CA LYS A 47 6.37 -4.16 13.39
C LYS A 47 5.96 -2.69 13.37
N HIS A 48 5.40 -2.23 14.48
CA HIS A 48 5.09 -0.82 14.68
C HIS A 48 5.38 -0.42 16.13
N ALA A 49 6.51 0.25 16.36
CA ALA A 49 7.04 0.49 17.70
C ALA A 49 6.02 1.14 18.66
N GLY A 50 5.31 2.20 18.22
CA GLY A 50 4.33 2.89 19.06
C GLY A 50 3.14 2.00 19.50
N LEU A 51 2.47 1.37 18.55
CA LEU A 51 1.35 0.46 18.82
C LEU A 51 1.78 -0.80 19.58
N SER A 52 2.99 -1.31 19.33
CA SER A 52 3.48 -2.54 19.98
C SER A 52 3.69 -2.33 21.48
N VAL A 53 4.18 -1.16 21.88
CA VAL A 53 4.28 -0.77 23.30
C VAL A 53 2.90 -0.69 23.96
N ARG A 54 1.87 -0.26 23.24
CA ARG A 54 0.52 -0.02 23.80
C ARG A 54 -0.37 -1.27 23.80
N TYR A 55 -0.25 -2.12 22.79
CA TYR A 55 -1.17 -3.23 22.53
C TYR A 55 -0.51 -4.61 22.53
N GLY A 56 0.82 -4.67 22.45
CA GLY A 56 1.59 -5.91 22.32
C GLY A 56 1.74 -6.37 20.88
N ASP A 57 2.85 -7.06 20.60
CA ASP A 57 3.25 -7.46 19.24
C ASP A 57 2.23 -8.34 18.52
N GLU A 58 1.59 -9.29 19.24
CA GLU A 58 0.62 -10.21 18.64
C GLU A 58 -0.68 -9.50 18.22
N ALA A 59 -1.14 -8.53 19.01
CA ALA A 59 -2.31 -7.73 18.64
C ALA A 59 -2.00 -6.83 17.43
N VAL A 60 -0.81 -6.24 17.40
CA VAL A 60 -0.33 -5.43 16.27
C VAL A 60 -0.18 -6.27 15.01
N GLN A 61 0.39 -7.48 15.11
CA GLN A 61 0.51 -8.40 13.99
C GLN A 61 -0.84 -8.66 13.33
N GLN A 62 -1.85 -9.02 14.13
CA GLN A 62 -3.19 -9.35 13.63
C GLN A 62 -3.88 -8.12 13.02
N ALA A 63 -3.81 -6.97 13.70
CA ALA A 63 -4.47 -5.76 13.23
C ALA A 63 -3.82 -5.20 11.95
N LEU A 64 -2.50 -5.17 11.86
CA LEU A 64 -1.81 -4.69 10.66
C LEU A 64 -1.96 -5.64 9.47
N ALA A 65 -1.95 -6.96 9.70
CA ALA A 65 -2.27 -7.94 8.66
C ALA A 65 -3.68 -7.71 8.10
N PHE A 66 -4.67 -7.52 8.98
CA PHE A 66 -6.04 -7.21 8.58
C PHE A 66 -6.13 -5.90 7.79
N CYS A 67 -5.54 -4.81 8.30
CA CYS A 67 -5.53 -3.53 7.59
C CYS A 67 -4.85 -3.62 6.22
N HIS A 68 -3.75 -4.38 6.11
CA HIS A 68 -3.04 -4.59 4.86
C HIS A 68 -3.93 -5.29 3.83
N GLU A 69 -4.59 -6.37 4.23
CA GLU A 69 -5.53 -7.10 3.38
C GLU A 69 -6.70 -6.21 2.92
N GLN A 70 -7.32 -5.47 3.84
CA GLN A 70 -8.45 -4.60 3.51
C GLN A 70 -8.06 -3.47 2.53
N LEU A 71 -6.88 -2.87 2.70
CA LEU A 71 -6.37 -1.86 1.77
C LEU A 71 -6.08 -2.47 0.39
N PHE A 72 -5.47 -3.65 0.37
CA PHE A 72 -5.16 -4.36 -0.87
C PHE A 72 -6.42 -4.70 -1.67
N LEU A 73 -7.45 -5.24 -1.01
CA LEU A 73 -8.73 -5.55 -1.65
C LEU A 73 -9.42 -4.29 -2.17
N ARG A 74 -9.43 -3.21 -1.38
CA ARG A 74 -10.00 -1.93 -1.83
C ARG A 74 -9.31 -1.41 -3.09
N ILE A 75 -7.97 -1.53 -3.18
CA ILE A 75 -7.22 -1.14 -4.38
C ILE A 75 -7.64 -1.98 -5.61
N LEU A 76 -7.86 -3.28 -5.43
CA LEU A 76 -8.32 -4.15 -6.51
C LEU A 76 -9.75 -3.83 -6.98
N GLU A 77 -10.58 -3.29 -6.10
CA GLU A 77 -11.94 -2.84 -6.42
C GLU A 77 -11.97 -1.45 -7.07
N MET A 78 -10.86 -0.70 -7.07
CA MET A 78 -10.83 0.63 -7.68
C MET A 78 -10.90 0.56 -9.21
N PRO A 79 -11.67 1.48 -9.85
CA PRO A 79 -11.53 1.72 -11.28
C PRO A 79 -10.08 2.09 -11.63
N LEU A 80 -9.57 1.61 -12.77
CA LEU A 80 -8.18 1.87 -13.21
C LEU A 80 -7.85 3.36 -13.27
N GLU A 81 -8.79 4.21 -13.69
CA GLU A 81 -8.62 5.67 -13.70
C GLU A 81 -8.39 6.24 -12.29
N GLN A 82 -9.08 5.71 -11.28
CA GLN A 82 -8.85 6.13 -9.90
C GLN A 82 -7.48 5.67 -9.39
N LEU A 83 -7.09 4.43 -9.71
CA LEU A 83 -5.78 3.89 -9.35
C LEU A 83 -4.63 4.64 -10.04
N GLU A 84 -4.81 5.09 -11.29
CA GLU A 84 -3.87 5.96 -12.00
C GLU A 84 -3.63 7.27 -11.26
N ARG A 85 -4.70 7.94 -10.81
CA ARG A 85 -4.59 9.17 -10.01
C ARG A 85 -3.92 8.93 -8.66
N GLU A 86 -4.16 7.80 -8.01
CA GLU A 86 -3.48 7.42 -6.77
C GLU A 86 -1.98 7.21 -7.00
N LEU A 87 -1.62 6.46 -8.05
CA LEU A 87 -0.25 6.18 -8.43
C LEU A 87 0.52 7.46 -8.77
N ARG A 88 -0.07 8.35 -9.58
CA ARG A 88 0.55 9.63 -9.94
C ARG A 88 0.79 10.50 -8.70
N ARG A 89 -0.19 10.60 -7.80
CA ARG A 89 -0.05 11.35 -6.54
C ARG A 89 1.06 10.75 -5.66
N TYR A 90 1.12 9.43 -5.56
CA TYR A 90 2.17 8.77 -4.77
C TYR A 90 3.56 9.04 -5.36
N LEU A 91 3.77 8.82 -6.66
CA LEU A 91 5.08 9.01 -7.29
C LEU A 91 5.56 10.48 -7.17
N ALA A 92 4.65 11.44 -7.36
CA ALA A 92 4.94 12.86 -7.18
C ALA A 92 5.25 13.26 -5.73
N SER A 93 4.83 12.45 -4.74
CA SER A 93 5.15 12.69 -3.33
C SER A 93 6.53 12.16 -2.93
N VAL A 94 7.09 11.22 -3.70
CA VAL A 94 8.37 10.56 -3.40
C VAL A 94 9.55 11.26 -4.05
N ALA A 95 9.37 11.86 -5.24
CA ALA A 95 10.43 12.58 -5.95
C ALA A 95 9.87 13.72 -6.80
N GLU A 96 10.70 14.75 -7.01
CA GLU A 96 10.40 15.84 -7.96
C GLU A 96 10.32 15.32 -9.40
N ASP A 97 11.22 14.40 -9.79
CA ASP A 97 11.15 13.66 -11.05
C ASP A 97 10.44 12.31 -10.87
N PHE A 98 9.11 12.36 -10.84
CA PHE A 98 8.30 11.15 -10.71
C PHE A 98 8.42 10.19 -11.91
N GLU A 99 8.95 10.64 -13.06
CA GLU A 99 9.10 9.83 -14.26
C GLU A 99 10.26 8.85 -14.14
N GLU A 100 11.40 9.30 -13.60
CA GLU A 100 12.52 8.41 -13.29
C GLU A 100 12.08 7.32 -12.31
N VAL A 101 11.31 7.70 -11.28
CA VAL A 101 10.73 6.74 -10.32
C VAL A 101 9.77 5.79 -11.04
N ALA A 102 8.89 6.28 -11.92
CA ALA A 102 7.97 5.43 -12.68
C ALA A 102 8.71 4.41 -13.57
N LYS A 103 9.80 4.80 -14.24
CA LYS A 103 10.65 3.90 -15.05
C LYS A 103 11.37 2.87 -14.18
N TRP A 104 11.88 3.28 -13.03
CA TRP A 104 12.47 2.37 -12.06
C TRP A 104 11.44 1.34 -11.57
N TRP A 105 10.21 1.77 -11.26
CA TRP A 105 9.10 0.90 -10.86
C TRP A 105 8.70 -0.10 -11.94
N GLN A 106 8.72 0.28 -13.21
CA GLN A 106 8.45 -0.66 -14.31
C GLN A 106 9.49 -1.78 -14.40
N THR A 107 10.73 -1.50 -13.99
CA THR A 107 11.84 -2.44 -14.12
C THR A 107 11.97 -3.32 -12.88
N GLN A 108 11.87 -2.74 -11.69
CA GLN A 108 12.11 -3.44 -10.42
C GLN A 108 10.84 -4.00 -9.79
N GLU A 109 9.66 -3.54 -10.23
CA GLU A 109 8.36 -3.93 -9.70
C GLU A 109 8.27 -3.96 -8.16
N PRO A 110 8.73 -2.90 -7.46
CA PRO A 110 8.78 -2.87 -5.99
C PRO A 110 7.38 -3.02 -5.37
N PHE A 111 6.34 -2.65 -6.12
CA PHE A 111 4.94 -2.81 -5.72
C PHE A 111 4.54 -4.28 -5.51
N CYS A 112 5.22 -5.26 -6.09
CA CYS A 112 4.94 -6.68 -5.81
C CYS A 112 5.16 -7.04 -4.34
N ALA A 113 6.08 -6.35 -3.65
CA ALA A 113 6.27 -6.51 -2.21
C ALA A 113 5.12 -5.91 -1.37
N ALA A 114 4.18 -5.18 -1.99
CA ALA A 114 3.01 -4.62 -1.34
C ALA A 114 1.81 -5.58 -1.30
N VAL A 115 1.95 -6.81 -1.81
CA VAL A 115 0.86 -7.78 -1.72
C VAL A 115 0.88 -8.49 -0.37
N PRO A 116 -0.25 -8.56 0.38
CA PRO A 116 -0.32 -9.29 1.64
C PRO A 116 0.03 -10.79 1.50
N ASP A 117 0.47 -11.40 2.60
CA ASP A 117 0.74 -12.83 2.65
C ASP A 117 -0.57 -13.61 2.52
N GLY A 118 -0.53 -14.78 1.89
CA GLY A 118 -1.72 -15.64 1.72
C GLY A 118 -2.73 -15.20 0.65
N MET A 119 -2.53 -14.05 0.00
CA MET A 119 -3.36 -13.66 -1.15
C MET A 119 -3.26 -14.69 -2.29
N PRO A 120 -4.39 -15.08 -2.92
CA PRO A 120 -4.40 -15.92 -4.12
C PRO A 120 -3.59 -15.33 -5.28
N ASP A 121 -2.98 -16.20 -6.08
CA ASP A 121 -2.11 -15.81 -7.19
C ASP A 121 -2.82 -14.94 -8.22
N TYR A 122 -4.09 -15.20 -8.50
CA TYR A 122 -4.87 -14.40 -9.45
C TYR A 122 -5.07 -12.95 -8.98
N LEU A 123 -5.17 -12.70 -7.66
CA LEU A 123 -5.27 -11.34 -7.11
C LEU A 123 -3.91 -10.63 -7.14
N ARG A 124 -2.83 -11.37 -6.86
CA ARG A 124 -1.45 -10.87 -7.00
C ARG A 124 -1.19 -10.40 -8.43
N GLU A 125 -1.59 -11.22 -9.40
CA GLU A 125 -1.38 -10.96 -10.82
C GLU A 125 -2.26 -9.83 -11.33
N LEU A 126 -3.53 -9.74 -10.88
CA LEU A 126 -4.41 -8.61 -11.19
C LEU A 126 -3.79 -7.28 -10.71
N PHE A 127 -3.35 -7.22 -9.45
CA PHE A 127 -2.71 -6.03 -8.90
C PHE A 127 -1.45 -5.65 -9.70
N ALA A 128 -0.56 -6.61 -9.93
CA ALA A 128 0.69 -6.36 -10.64
C ALA A 128 0.43 -5.92 -12.10
N SER A 129 -0.51 -6.56 -12.79
CA SER A 129 -0.88 -6.20 -14.16
C SER A 129 -1.43 -4.78 -14.24
N ASN A 130 -2.33 -4.39 -13.32
CA ASN A 130 -2.88 -3.03 -13.27
C ASN A 130 -1.76 -2.00 -13.11
N LEU A 131 -0.86 -2.20 -12.14
CA LEU A 131 0.26 -1.30 -11.88
C LEU A 131 1.23 -1.21 -13.07
N ARG A 132 1.57 -2.34 -13.71
CA ARG A 132 2.40 -2.35 -14.93
C ARG A 132 1.79 -1.54 -16.07
N VAL A 133 0.48 -1.70 -16.31
CA VAL A 133 -0.22 -0.96 -17.37
C VAL A 133 -0.23 0.53 -17.06
N LEU A 134 -0.57 0.91 -15.82
CA LEU A 134 -0.62 2.31 -15.41
C LEU A 134 0.74 2.98 -15.48
N LEU A 135 1.80 2.32 -15.01
CA LEU A 135 3.16 2.84 -15.12
C LEU A 135 3.57 3.09 -16.58
N ARG A 136 3.21 2.18 -17.50
CA ARG A 136 3.47 2.35 -18.95
C ARG A 136 2.75 3.59 -19.49
N VAL A 137 1.48 3.76 -19.16
CA VAL A 137 0.67 4.94 -19.55
C VAL A 137 1.35 6.21 -19.05
N LEU A 138 1.72 6.28 -17.77
CA LEU A 138 2.37 7.44 -17.17
C LEU A 138 3.69 7.81 -17.86
N THR A 139 4.49 6.82 -18.28
CA THR A 139 5.73 7.08 -19.01
C THR A 139 5.55 7.42 -20.49
N ALA A 140 4.44 6.98 -21.11
CA ALA A 140 4.16 7.22 -22.52
C ALA A 140 3.56 8.61 -22.78
N GLU A 141 2.74 9.14 -21.88
CA GLU A 141 2.06 10.44 -22.02
C GLU A 141 3.02 11.64 -22.23
N ARG A 142 4.27 11.52 -21.75
CA ARG A 142 5.28 12.60 -21.85
C ARG A 142 6.24 12.43 -23.03
N THR A 143 6.33 11.24 -23.62
CA THR A 143 7.08 11.07 -24.89
C THR A 143 6.40 11.82 -26.05
N THR A 144 5.12 12.19 -25.89
CA THR A 144 4.33 13.02 -26.81
C THR A 144 4.32 14.52 -26.46
N GLY A 145 5.15 14.98 -25.52
CA GLY A 145 5.34 16.42 -25.26
C GLY A 145 6.00 17.14 -26.45
N PRO A 146 5.63 18.39 -26.79
CA PRO A 146 6.13 19.07 -27.97
C PRO A 146 7.67 19.21 -27.93
N PRO A 147 8.36 19.07 -29.08
CA PRO A 147 9.79 19.30 -29.14
C PRO A 147 10.08 20.73 -28.69
N THR A 148 10.97 20.86 -27.71
CA THR A 148 11.53 22.15 -27.28
C THR A 148 12.26 22.72 -28.49
N ALA A 149 11.72 23.80 -29.06
CA ALA A 149 12.31 24.54 -30.16
C ALA A 149 13.54 25.33 -29.72
#